data_AF-A0A3E0IRK7-F1
#
_entry.id   AF-A0A3E0IRK7-F1
#
_cell.length_a   1.000
_cell.length_b   1.000
_cell.length_c   1.000
_cell.angle_alpha   90.00
_cell.angle_beta   90.00
_cell.angle_gamma   90.00
#
_symmetry.space_group_name_H-M   'P 1'
#
loop_
_entity.id
_entity.type
_entity.pdbx_description
1 polymer ?
#
loop_
_entity_poly.entity_id
_entity_poly.type
_entity_poly.pdbx_seq_one_letter_code
_entity_poly.pdbx_strand_id
1 'polypeptide(L)'
;MKKVSIKNRTKHDKLMDKLAEFEMWINRYRNFRERVTIIIHDKPILSYGDWSDCQVDLEGRVIYYSLFDIESYQVERKVFNRSIDGLSNATYEIVKDLSLQLAKFYIIDRDEIDYRDFVEQYDTYEQDMYKIHTYMSNQFVLSSDTINLYTKKGIEIKYEEGISSTLKEGFLMFENFLLSEFSFPVKVIVSVTFDKLNDGAIGHFFEPTTIYNYPKIFVSINHFDVLLQELGEFDAVLNILRIFAHEIGHYLEYTSGYMGDNESSEIIADNYEDSLIQKFIDEVYYVYYD
;
A
#
# COMPACT_ATOMS: atom_id res chain seq x y z
N MET A 1 11.38 19.38 10.89
CA MET A 1 11.43 19.03 12.33
C MET A 1 10.60 17.77 12.52
N LYS A 2 11.10 16.74 13.20
CA LYS A 2 10.36 15.48 13.41
C LYS A 2 9.04 15.75 14.14
N LYS A 3 7.95 15.24 13.58
CA LYS A 3 6.59 15.33 14.10
C LYS A 3 6.22 14.09 14.90
N VAL A 4 6.63 12.91 14.46
CA VAL A 4 6.54 11.70 15.28
C VAL A 4 7.89 11.45 15.95
N SER A 5 7.91 11.14 17.24
CA SER A 5 9.14 10.81 17.97
C SER A 5 8.94 9.64 18.90
N ILE A 6 9.84 8.66 18.87
CA ILE A 6 9.80 7.49 19.74
C ILE A 6 10.79 7.68 20.89
N LYS A 7 10.30 7.52 22.14
CA LYS A 7 11.08 7.57 23.36
C LYS A 7 11.28 6.16 23.91
N ASN A 8 12.54 5.75 23.99
CA ASN A 8 12.93 4.45 24.56
C ASN A 8 12.84 4.47 26.10
N ARG A 9 12.02 3.59 26.68
CA ARG A 9 12.00 3.24 28.12
C ARG A 9 11.95 1.72 28.32
N THR A 10 12.52 0.98 27.39
CA THR A 10 12.54 -0.48 27.35
C THR A 10 13.97 -1.02 27.42
N LYS A 11 14.13 -2.28 27.87
CA LYS A 11 15.37 -3.05 27.76
C LYS A 11 15.60 -3.69 26.38
N HIS A 12 14.64 -3.62 25.46
CA HIS A 12 14.66 -4.34 24.17
C HIS A 12 15.37 -3.53 23.05
N ASP A 13 16.68 -3.32 23.18
CA ASP A 13 17.47 -2.46 22.26
C ASP A 13 17.33 -2.85 20.78
N LYS A 14 17.34 -4.15 20.46
CA LYS A 14 17.20 -4.63 19.07
C LYS A 14 15.86 -4.27 18.43
N LEU A 15 14.77 -4.23 19.20
CA LEU A 15 13.48 -3.77 18.70
C LEU A 15 13.51 -2.26 18.48
N MET A 16 14.15 -1.52 19.40
CA MET A 16 14.27 -0.06 19.27
C MET A 16 15.07 0.36 18.04
N ASP A 17 16.10 -0.39 17.64
CA ASP A 17 16.82 -0.15 16.38
C ASP A 17 15.88 -0.24 15.16
N LYS A 18 14.97 -1.22 15.14
CA LYS A 18 13.97 -1.38 14.07
C LYS A 18 12.90 -0.29 14.13
N LEU A 19 12.47 0.10 15.33
CA LEU A 19 11.50 1.19 15.50
C LEU A 19 12.08 2.56 15.14
N ALA A 20 13.40 2.75 15.21
CA ALA A 20 14.05 3.95 14.70
C ALA A 20 13.90 4.08 13.17
N GLU A 21 13.94 2.95 12.44
CA GLU A 21 13.65 2.89 11.00
C GLU A 21 12.20 3.33 10.72
N PHE A 22 11.25 2.82 11.51
CA PHE A 22 9.85 3.24 11.43
C PHE A 22 9.68 4.73 11.73
N GLU A 23 10.34 5.28 12.76
CA GLU A 23 10.30 6.71 13.06
C GLU A 23 10.82 7.55 11.89
N MET A 24 11.90 7.12 11.24
CA MET A 24 12.43 7.80 10.05
C MET A 24 11.44 7.74 8.89
N TRP A 25 10.88 6.56 8.64
CA TRP A 25 9.93 6.32 7.56
C TRP A 25 8.66 7.17 7.75
N ILE A 26 8.03 7.12 8.92
CA ILE A 26 6.77 7.82 9.18
C ILE A 26 6.92 9.33 9.04
N ASN A 27 8.04 9.91 9.51
CA ASN A 27 8.30 11.35 9.36
C ASN A 27 8.64 11.75 7.92
N ARG A 28 9.05 10.81 7.06
CA ARG A 28 9.33 11.06 5.64
C ARG A 28 8.04 11.03 4.82
N TYR A 29 7.14 10.10 5.12
CA TYR A 29 6.00 9.77 4.27
C TYR A 29 4.63 10.14 4.82
N ARG A 30 4.54 10.60 6.07
CA ARG A 30 3.28 11.07 6.67
C ARG A 30 3.45 12.47 7.23
N ASN A 31 2.61 13.37 6.76
CA ASN A 31 2.66 14.77 7.13
C ASN A 31 1.75 15.06 8.33
N PHE A 32 2.28 14.88 9.54
CA PHE A 32 1.59 15.29 10.75
C PHE A 32 1.74 16.80 10.97
N ARG A 33 0.63 17.49 11.23
CA ARG A 33 0.59 18.92 11.56
C ARG A 33 1.18 19.16 12.95
N GLU A 34 0.88 18.30 13.90
CA GLU A 34 1.33 18.42 15.29
C GLU A 34 2.22 17.27 15.73
N ARG A 35 2.96 17.50 16.83
CA ARG A 35 3.88 16.48 17.34
C ARG A 35 3.10 15.34 18.00
N VAL A 36 3.46 14.11 17.69
CA VAL A 36 3.01 12.89 18.37
C VAL A 36 4.21 12.23 19.04
N THR A 37 4.08 11.92 20.33
CA THR A 37 5.13 11.23 21.10
C THR A 37 4.73 9.79 21.34
N ILE A 38 5.59 8.85 20.97
CA ILE A 38 5.42 7.43 21.29
C ILE A 38 6.38 7.10 22.44
N ILE A 39 5.90 6.45 23.50
CA ILE A 39 6.69 5.99 24.64
C ILE A 39 6.62 4.48 24.68
N ILE A 40 7.74 3.82 24.39
CA ILE A 40 7.86 2.35 24.42
C ILE A 40 8.38 1.93 25.78
N HIS A 41 7.71 1.01 26.47
CA HIS A 41 8.10 0.53 27.80
C HIS A 41 7.74 -0.93 28.06
N ASP A 42 8.32 -1.54 29.10
CA ASP A 42 8.14 -2.99 29.39
C ASP A 42 7.02 -3.29 30.39
N LYS A 43 6.37 -2.25 30.92
CA LYS A 43 5.29 -2.40 31.91
C LYS A 43 3.98 -2.72 31.21
N PRO A 44 3.14 -3.60 31.79
CA PRO A 44 1.85 -3.87 31.21
C PRO A 44 0.93 -2.65 31.31
N ILE A 45 0.00 -2.54 30.37
CA ILE A 45 -1.07 -1.53 30.38
C ILE A 45 -2.40 -2.25 30.66
N LEU A 46 -3.16 -1.70 31.59
CA LEU A 46 -4.52 -2.13 31.88
C LEU A 46 -5.48 -1.07 31.36
N SER A 47 -6.35 -1.46 30.42
CA SER A 47 -7.37 -0.60 29.83
C SER A 47 -8.73 -1.26 29.99
N TYR A 48 -9.67 -0.58 30.66
CA TYR A 48 -11.02 -1.08 30.93
C TYR A 48 -11.11 -2.47 31.59
N GLY A 49 -10.06 -2.89 32.31
CA GLY A 49 -9.99 -4.19 32.99
C GLY A 49 -9.29 -5.28 32.19
N ASP A 50 -8.93 -5.01 30.94
CA ASP A 50 -8.21 -5.92 30.05
C ASP A 50 -6.75 -5.50 29.86
N TRP A 51 -5.90 -6.49 29.59
CA TRP A 51 -4.53 -6.24 29.14
C TRP A 51 -4.56 -5.64 27.75
N SER A 52 -3.83 -4.55 27.55
CA SER A 52 -3.71 -3.89 26.26
C SER A 52 -2.25 -3.62 25.95
N ASP A 53 -1.91 -3.67 24.67
CA ASP A 53 -0.57 -3.31 24.19
C ASP A 53 -0.41 -1.78 24.11
N CYS A 54 -1.52 -1.02 24.12
CA CYS A 54 -1.47 0.41 23.87
C CYS A 54 -2.46 1.23 24.71
N GLN A 55 -2.02 2.39 25.18
CA GLN A 55 -2.87 3.44 25.73
C GLN A 55 -2.59 4.76 24.99
N VAL A 56 -3.64 5.48 24.61
CA VAL A 56 -3.53 6.72 23.84
C VAL A 56 -4.11 7.89 24.63
N ASP A 57 -3.30 8.92 24.78
CA ASP A 57 -3.69 10.25 25.20
C ASP A 57 -3.86 11.11 23.94
N LEU A 58 -5.11 11.28 23.49
CA LEU A 58 -5.42 12.03 22.27
C LEU A 58 -5.15 13.53 22.44
N GLU A 59 -5.44 14.09 23.62
CA GLU A 59 -5.24 15.52 23.90
C GLU A 59 -3.74 15.85 24.00
N GLY A 60 -2.98 15.05 24.74
CA GLY A 60 -1.52 15.21 24.86
C GLY A 60 -0.74 14.70 23.65
N ARG A 61 -1.42 14.04 22.69
CA ARG A 61 -0.83 13.36 21.52
C ARG A 61 0.30 12.41 21.91
N VAL A 62 0.03 11.58 22.92
CA VAL A 62 0.98 10.59 23.45
C VAL A 62 0.43 9.19 23.28
N ILE A 63 1.25 8.31 22.69
CA ILE A 63 0.99 6.88 22.59
C ILE A 63 1.91 6.18 23.59
N TYR A 64 1.35 5.45 24.54
CA TYR A 64 2.09 4.56 25.43
C TYR A 64 1.95 3.14 24.89
N TYR A 65 3.07 2.53 24.51
CA TYR A 65 3.09 1.18 23.97
C TYR A 65 3.88 0.25 24.88
N SER A 66 3.24 -0.85 25.26
CA SER A 66 3.74 -1.87 26.16
C SER A 66 4.40 -3.00 25.36
N LEU A 67 5.65 -3.32 25.70
CA LEU A 67 6.33 -4.54 25.26
C LEU A 67 6.16 -5.69 26.27
N PHE A 68 5.22 -5.56 27.21
CA PHE A 68 4.89 -6.66 28.12
C PHE A 68 4.45 -7.88 27.31
N ASP A 69 5.12 -9.02 27.52
CA ASP A 69 4.91 -10.27 26.77
C ASP A 69 5.27 -10.20 25.27
N ILE A 70 6.13 -9.26 24.87
CA ILE A 70 6.59 -9.16 23.47
C ILE A 70 7.33 -10.43 23.00
N GLU A 71 7.90 -11.20 23.92
CA GLU A 71 8.56 -12.47 23.62
C GLU A 71 7.60 -13.48 22.96
N SER A 72 6.30 -13.40 23.23
CA SER A 72 5.27 -14.22 22.55
C SER A 72 5.21 -13.97 21.04
N TYR A 73 5.58 -12.75 20.60
CA TYR A 73 5.65 -12.36 19.19
C TYR A 73 7.05 -12.55 18.59
N GLN A 74 8.08 -12.81 19.41
CA GLN A 74 9.46 -13.09 18.96
C GLN A 74 9.64 -14.54 18.48
N VAL A 75 8.65 -15.04 17.75
CA VAL A 75 8.62 -16.37 17.15
C VAL A 75 8.54 -16.24 15.63
N GLU A 76 9.21 -17.14 14.92
CA GLU A 76 9.09 -17.21 13.45
C GLU A 76 7.63 -17.48 13.08
N ARG A 77 7.09 -16.67 12.18
CA ARG A 77 5.72 -16.83 11.69
C ARG A 77 5.72 -17.18 10.22
N LYS A 78 5.12 -18.32 9.90
CA LYS A 78 5.00 -18.83 8.54
C LYS A 78 3.56 -18.78 8.07
N VAL A 79 3.32 -18.10 6.95
CA VAL A 79 2.00 -18.02 6.31
C VAL A 79 2.18 -18.36 4.83
N PHE A 80 1.53 -19.44 4.39
CA PHE A 80 1.73 -20.04 3.07
C PHE A 80 3.22 -20.30 2.78
N ASN A 81 3.76 -19.70 1.72
CA ASN A 81 5.15 -19.83 1.29
C ASN A 81 6.04 -18.66 1.74
N ARG A 82 5.58 -17.87 2.72
CA ARG A 82 6.35 -16.75 3.28
C ARG A 82 6.63 -17.01 4.76
N SER A 83 7.81 -16.62 5.20
CA SER A 83 8.21 -16.66 6.61
C SER A 83 8.79 -15.32 7.02
N ILE A 84 8.51 -14.91 8.25
CA ILE A 84 9.10 -13.73 8.90
C ILE A 84 9.77 -14.20 10.19
N ASP A 85 11.01 -13.78 10.41
CA ASP A 85 11.74 -14.12 11.64
C ASP A 85 11.09 -13.45 12.86
N GLY A 86 11.38 -13.97 14.05
CA GLY A 86 10.74 -13.49 15.28
C GLY A 86 10.94 -12.01 15.58
N LEU A 87 12.12 -11.44 15.28
CA LEU A 87 12.36 -10.02 15.54
C LEU A 87 11.54 -9.15 14.58
N SER A 88 11.52 -9.51 13.30
CA SER A 88 10.72 -8.83 12.28
C SER A 88 9.22 -8.99 12.53
N ASN A 89 8.77 -10.15 13.01
CA ASN A 89 7.37 -10.40 13.36
C ASN A 89 6.93 -9.50 14.52
N ALA A 90 7.70 -9.47 15.61
CA ALA A 90 7.45 -8.58 16.73
C ALA A 90 7.47 -7.10 16.30
N THR A 91 8.43 -6.70 15.46
CA THR A 91 8.49 -5.33 14.91
C THR A 91 7.23 -5.00 14.11
N TYR A 92 6.77 -5.90 13.25
CA TYR A 92 5.58 -5.69 12.44
C TYR A 92 4.32 -5.54 13.31
N GLU A 93 4.10 -6.39 14.31
CA GLU A 93 2.92 -6.27 15.19
C GLU A 93 2.95 -4.92 15.95
N ILE A 94 4.11 -4.50 16.47
CA ILE A 94 4.26 -3.16 17.08
C ILE A 94 3.91 -2.05 16.08
N VAL A 95 4.47 -2.10 14.87
CA VAL A 95 4.22 -1.08 13.84
C VAL A 95 2.76 -1.04 13.43
N LYS A 96 2.11 -2.19 13.32
CA LYS A 96 0.70 -2.30 12.98
C LYS A 96 -0.16 -1.60 14.03
N ASP A 97 0.05 -1.89 15.31
CA ASP A 97 -0.69 -1.25 16.40
C ASP A 97 -0.42 0.26 16.48
N LEU A 98 0.86 0.66 16.36
CA LEU A 98 1.24 2.07 16.33
C LEU A 98 0.62 2.79 15.14
N SER A 99 0.57 2.16 13.96
CA SER A 99 -0.03 2.72 12.76
C SER A 99 -1.53 2.97 12.95
N LEU A 100 -2.23 2.09 13.66
CA LEU A 100 -3.63 2.30 14.02
C LEU A 100 -3.82 3.52 14.92
N GLN A 101 -2.97 3.71 15.93
CA GLN A 101 -3.07 4.89 16.79
C GLN A 101 -2.63 6.17 16.09
N LEU A 102 -1.60 6.09 15.25
CA LEU A 102 -1.13 7.21 14.44
C LEU A 102 -2.16 7.64 13.38
N ALA A 103 -2.95 6.72 12.83
CA ALA A 103 -4.02 7.04 11.90
C ALA A 103 -5.04 8.02 12.50
N LYS A 104 -5.35 7.90 13.80
CA LYS A 104 -6.23 8.85 14.52
C LYS A 104 -5.68 10.28 14.46
N PHE A 105 -4.41 10.44 14.83
CA PHE A 105 -3.73 11.74 14.80
C PHE A 105 -3.57 12.28 13.38
N TYR A 106 -3.39 11.39 12.40
CA TYR A 106 -3.28 11.77 11.01
C TYR A 106 -4.59 12.33 10.46
N ILE A 107 -5.72 11.68 10.76
CA ILE A 107 -7.06 12.17 10.39
C ILE A 107 -7.36 13.52 11.06
N ILE A 108 -7.11 13.62 12.37
CA ILE A 108 -7.27 14.88 13.13
C ILE A 108 -6.48 16.02 12.47
N ASP A 109 -5.23 15.76 12.07
CA ASP A 109 -4.37 16.76 11.44
C ASP A 109 -4.81 17.10 10.00
N ARG A 110 -5.24 16.09 9.23
CA ARG A 110 -5.67 16.22 7.82
C ARG A 110 -6.97 17.00 7.70
N ASP A 111 -7.94 16.67 8.54
CA ASP A 111 -9.29 17.25 8.49
C ASP A 111 -9.39 18.54 9.31
N GLU A 112 -8.29 18.93 9.97
CA GLU A 112 -8.17 20.13 10.80
C GLU A 112 -9.22 20.23 11.92
N ILE A 113 -9.57 19.08 12.51
CA ILE A 113 -10.54 18.95 13.61
C ILE A 113 -9.83 18.82 14.96
N ASP A 114 -10.59 18.88 16.07
CA ASP A 114 -10.07 18.55 17.39
C ASP A 114 -10.30 17.06 17.77
N TYR A 115 -9.67 16.60 18.84
CA TYR A 115 -9.81 15.19 19.26
C TYR A 115 -11.21 14.84 19.77
N ARG A 116 -11.99 15.82 20.25
CA ARG A 116 -13.37 15.62 20.70
C ARG A 116 -14.26 15.42 19.50
N ASP A 117 -14.09 16.23 18.46
CA ASP A 117 -14.79 16.06 17.18
C ASP A 117 -14.55 14.66 16.60
N PHE A 118 -13.29 14.20 16.60
CA PHE A 118 -12.93 12.85 16.16
C PHE A 118 -13.64 11.76 16.98
N VAL A 119 -13.69 11.91 18.31
CA VAL A 119 -14.35 10.93 19.20
C VAL A 119 -15.86 10.94 19.02
N GLU A 120 -16.48 12.11 18.91
CA GLU A 120 -17.93 12.24 18.70
C GLU A 120 -18.39 11.67 17.36
N GLN A 121 -17.51 11.73 16.35
CA GLN A 121 -17.80 11.26 14.99
C GLN A 121 -17.01 9.99 14.62
N TYR A 122 -16.55 9.21 15.60
CA TYR A 122 -15.65 8.07 15.38
C TYR A 122 -16.15 7.10 14.29
N ASP A 123 -17.44 6.79 14.28
CA ASP A 123 -18.05 5.87 13.31
C ASP A 123 -17.88 6.35 11.86
N THR A 124 -17.81 7.67 11.64
CA THR A 124 -17.58 8.25 10.31
C THR A 124 -16.14 8.09 9.84
N TYR A 125 -15.19 8.05 10.79
CA TYR A 125 -13.76 7.97 10.52
C TYR A 125 -13.22 6.53 10.58
N GLU A 126 -13.98 5.59 11.13
CA GLU A 126 -13.49 4.24 11.41
C GLU A 126 -12.92 3.55 10.16
N GLN A 127 -13.66 3.57 9.05
CA GLN A 127 -13.22 2.92 7.81
C GLN A 127 -11.92 3.54 7.27
N ASP A 128 -11.85 4.86 7.25
CA ASP A 128 -10.66 5.59 6.78
C ASP A 128 -9.47 5.36 7.71
N MET A 129 -9.69 5.34 9.02
CA MET A 129 -8.67 5.02 10.02
C MET A 129 -8.06 3.64 9.77
N TYR A 130 -8.88 2.61 9.52
CA TYR A 130 -8.38 1.26 9.22
C TYR A 130 -7.69 1.17 7.84
N LYS A 131 -8.13 1.96 6.85
CA LYS A 131 -7.45 2.09 5.56
C LYS A 131 -6.05 2.69 5.75
N ILE A 132 -5.95 3.84 6.41
CA ILE A 132 -4.68 4.53 6.71
C ILE A 132 -3.74 3.65 7.51
N HIS A 133 -4.25 2.96 8.53
CA HIS A 133 -3.51 1.97 9.33
C HIS A 133 -2.88 0.88 8.45
N THR A 134 -3.67 0.28 7.55
CA THR A 134 -3.22 -0.80 6.68
C THR A 134 -2.17 -0.30 5.69
N TYR A 135 -2.36 0.89 5.12
CA TYR A 135 -1.39 1.54 4.26
C TYR A 135 -0.07 1.83 4.98
N MET A 136 -0.13 2.47 6.16
CA MET A 136 1.06 2.84 6.92
C MET A 136 1.91 1.61 7.27
N SER A 137 1.28 0.57 7.82
CA SER A 137 1.99 -0.63 8.25
C SER A 137 2.55 -1.42 7.06
N ASN A 138 1.76 -1.62 6.00
CA ASN A 138 2.22 -2.40 4.85
C ASN A 138 3.29 -1.64 4.05
N GLN A 139 3.14 -0.34 3.80
CA GLN A 139 4.16 0.46 3.10
C GLN A 139 5.47 0.53 3.86
N PHE A 140 5.44 0.63 5.20
CA PHE A 140 6.65 0.52 5.99
C PHE A 140 7.35 -0.81 5.73
N VAL A 141 6.63 -1.93 5.82
CA VAL A 141 7.19 -3.27 5.59
C VAL A 141 7.74 -3.45 4.18
N LEU A 142 7.09 -2.88 3.17
CA LEU A 142 7.56 -2.90 1.78
C LEU A 142 8.89 -2.16 1.61
N SER A 143 9.04 -1.01 2.28
CA SER A 143 10.23 -0.18 2.21
C SER A 143 11.35 -0.60 3.16
N SER A 144 11.04 -1.49 4.10
CA SER A 144 11.95 -1.84 5.18
C SER A 144 12.98 -2.87 4.74
N ASP A 145 14.25 -2.49 4.78
CA ASP A 145 15.38 -3.39 4.54
C ASP A 145 15.43 -4.51 5.59
N THR A 146 14.82 -4.28 6.75
CA THR A 146 14.93 -5.16 7.90
C THR A 146 13.82 -6.19 8.02
N ILE A 147 12.62 -5.91 7.52
CA ILE A 147 11.49 -6.85 7.55
C ILE A 147 11.42 -7.70 6.26
N ASN A 148 12.05 -7.25 5.16
CA ASN A 148 12.22 -7.89 3.85
C ASN A 148 11.40 -9.18 3.57
N LEU A 149 10.08 -9.04 3.62
CA LEU A 149 9.12 -10.12 3.37
C LEU A 149 8.90 -10.37 1.87
N TYR A 150 9.17 -9.36 1.06
CA TYR A 150 8.86 -9.33 -0.36
C TYR A 150 10.11 -9.66 -1.18
N THR A 151 10.35 -10.95 -1.34
CA THR A 151 11.52 -11.46 -2.07
C THR A 151 11.33 -11.52 -3.58
N LYS A 152 10.08 -11.50 -4.07
CA LYS A 152 9.79 -11.46 -5.51
C LYS A 152 9.50 -10.02 -5.95
N LYS A 153 10.10 -9.66 -7.08
CA LYS A 153 10.00 -8.38 -7.77
C LYS A 153 9.38 -8.58 -9.16
N GLY A 154 9.01 -7.50 -9.84
CA GLY A 154 8.52 -7.54 -11.22
C GLY A 154 7.01 -7.55 -11.37
N ILE A 155 6.56 -7.82 -12.59
CA ILE A 155 5.16 -7.96 -12.97
C ILE A 155 4.92 -9.44 -13.31
N GLU A 156 3.75 -9.97 -12.97
CA GLU A 156 3.30 -11.29 -13.44
C GLU A 156 1.90 -11.15 -14.03
N ILE A 157 1.80 -11.19 -15.37
CA ILE A 157 0.52 -11.11 -16.08
C ILE A 157 -0.07 -12.51 -16.26
N LYS A 158 -1.34 -12.65 -15.91
CA LYS A 158 -2.15 -13.85 -16.06
C LYS A 158 -3.34 -13.54 -16.94
N TYR A 159 -3.54 -14.39 -17.94
CA TYR A 159 -4.65 -14.26 -18.88
C TYR A 159 -5.68 -15.33 -18.57
N GLU A 160 -6.95 -14.92 -18.54
CA GLU A 160 -8.05 -15.86 -18.63
C GLU A 160 -7.98 -16.66 -19.95
N GLU A 161 -8.54 -17.87 -19.94
CA GLU A 161 -8.61 -18.71 -21.13
C GLU A 161 -9.50 -18.04 -22.19
N GLY A 162 -9.08 -18.09 -23.45
CA GLY A 162 -9.82 -17.49 -24.58
C GLY A 162 -9.40 -16.07 -24.96
N ILE A 163 -8.56 -15.39 -24.17
CA ILE A 163 -8.00 -14.08 -24.56
C ILE A 163 -7.16 -14.22 -25.84
N SER A 164 -7.40 -13.32 -26.81
CA SER A 164 -6.78 -13.35 -28.15
C SER A 164 -5.26 -13.20 -28.10
N SER A 165 -4.58 -13.73 -29.13
CA SER A 165 -3.12 -13.59 -29.26
C SER A 165 -2.69 -12.15 -29.45
N THR A 166 -3.42 -11.37 -30.24
CA THR A 166 -3.12 -9.94 -30.46
C THR A 166 -3.10 -9.17 -29.14
N LEU A 167 -4.10 -9.38 -28.28
CA LEU A 167 -4.14 -8.67 -27.00
C LEU A 167 -2.99 -9.09 -26.09
N LYS A 168 -2.67 -10.40 -26.05
CA LYS A 168 -1.50 -10.93 -25.32
C LYS A 168 -0.18 -10.34 -25.82
N GLU A 169 -0.03 -10.15 -27.12
CA GLU A 169 1.15 -9.51 -27.71
C GLU A 169 1.25 -8.03 -27.27
N GLY A 170 0.14 -7.28 -27.30
CA GLY A 170 0.10 -5.91 -26.79
C GLY A 170 0.50 -5.82 -25.31
N PHE A 171 -0.07 -6.68 -24.46
CA PHE A 171 0.32 -6.74 -23.04
C PHE A 171 1.79 -7.12 -22.85
N LEU A 172 2.34 -8.05 -23.65
CA LEU A 172 3.74 -8.44 -23.56
C LEU A 172 4.68 -7.28 -23.96
N MET A 173 4.35 -6.54 -25.03
CA MET A 173 5.11 -5.35 -25.40
C MET A 173 5.07 -4.30 -24.29
N PHE A 174 3.89 -4.06 -23.73
CA PHE A 174 3.71 -3.08 -22.67
C PHE A 174 4.39 -3.50 -21.37
N GLU A 175 4.34 -4.78 -21.00
CA GLU A 175 5.08 -5.34 -19.85
C GLU A 175 6.58 -5.09 -19.98
N ASN A 176 7.16 -5.39 -21.15
CA ASN A 176 8.58 -5.16 -21.39
C ASN A 176 8.95 -3.67 -21.30
N PHE A 177 8.09 -2.80 -21.84
CA PHE A 177 8.24 -1.35 -21.72
C PHE A 177 8.19 -0.89 -20.25
N LEU A 178 7.19 -1.33 -19.48
CA LEU A 178 7.08 -1.01 -18.05
C LEU A 178 8.31 -1.45 -17.27
N LEU A 179 8.84 -2.64 -17.57
CA LEU A 179 10.06 -3.17 -16.93
C LEU A 179 11.33 -2.42 -17.33
N SER A 180 11.36 -1.73 -18.48
CA SER A 180 12.46 -0.82 -18.83
C SER A 180 12.34 0.55 -18.18
N GLU A 181 11.11 0.99 -17.87
CA GLU A 181 10.83 2.31 -17.31
C GLU A 181 10.90 2.35 -15.78
N PHE A 182 10.48 1.27 -15.12
CA PHE A 182 10.32 1.26 -13.67
C PHE A 182 10.91 0.02 -13.01
N SER A 183 11.34 0.22 -11.76
CA SER A 183 11.54 -0.89 -10.85
C SER A 183 10.22 -1.29 -10.20
N PHE A 184 9.93 -2.58 -10.17
CA PHE A 184 8.80 -3.16 -9.43
C PHE A 184 9.33 -3.82 -8.15
N PRO A 185 9.54 -3.05 -7.06
CA PRO A 185 10.22 -3.54 -5.86
C PRO A 185 9.47 -4.68 -5.18
N VAL A 186 8.16 -4.77 -5.41
CA VAL A 186 7.29 -5.82 -4.91
C VAL A 186 6.49 -6.37 -6.07
N LYS A 187 6.51 -7.68 -6.25
CA LYS A 187 5.81 -8.31 -7.37
C LYS A 187 4.33 -7.93 -7.37
N VAL A 188 3.81 -7.47 -8.51
CA VAL A 188 2.37 -7.27 -8.74
C VAL A 188 1.82 -8.36 -9.65
N ILE A 189 0.64 -8.89 -9.32
CA ILE A 189 -0.04 -9.90 -10.13
C ILE A 189 -1.15 -9.22 -10.92
N VAL A 190 -1.05 -9.24 -12.25
CA VAL A 190 -2.05 -8.64 -13.14
C VAL A 190 -2.93 -9.76 -13.68
N SER A 191 -4.24 -9.66 -13.48
CA SER A 191 -5.22 -10.62 -14.01
C SER A 191 -6.03 -9.95 -15.11
N VAL A 192 -5.86 -10.42 -16.34
CA VAL A 192 -6.66 -9.99 -17.49
C VAL A 192 -7.85 -10.94 -17.64
N THR A 193 -9.07 -10.40 -17.61
CA THR A 193 -10.31 -11.19 -17.48
C THR A 193 -11.44 -10.66 -18.35
N PHE A 194 -12.41 -11.52 -18.70
CA PHE A 194 -13.67 -11.12 -19.33
C PHE A 194 -14.72 -10.62 -18.33
N ASP A 195 -14.50 -10.81 -17.03
CA ASP A 195 -15.47 -10.46 -16.00
C ASP A 195 -15.62 -8.94 -15.87
N LYS A 196 -16.87 -8.50 -15.65
CA LYS A 196 -17.13 -7.15 -15.13
C LYS A 196 -16.58 -7.08 -13.71
N LEU A 197 -15.81 -6.04 -13.42
CA LEU A 197 -15.40 -5.79 -12.04
C LEU A 197 -16.56 -5.15 -11.27
N ASN A 198 -16.43 -5.13 -9.94
CA ASN A 198 -17.43 -4.52 -9.07
C ASN A 198 -17.68 -3.06 -9.45
N ASP A 199 -18.91 -2.61 -9.24
CA ASP A 199 -19.35 -1.24 -9.55
C ASP A 199 -19.18 -0.79 -11.01
N GLY A 200 -18.99 -1.76 -11.93
CA GLY A 200 -18.84 -1.49 -13.35
C GLY A 200 -17.43 -1.04 -13.77
N ALA A 201 -16.46 -1.10 -12.86
CA ALA A 201 -15.07 -0.78 -13.17
C ALA A 201 -14.50 -1.72 -14.25
N ILE A 202 -13.59 -1.16 -15.05
CA ILE A 202 -12.89 -1.89 -16.13
C ILE A 202 -11.42 -2.16 -15.80
N GLY A 203 -10.88 -1.48 -14.79
CA GLY A 203 -9.61 -1.75 -14.13
C GLY A 203 -9.78 -1.65 -12.61
N HIS A 204 -8.92 -2.34 -11.84
CA HIS A 204 -8.80 -2.07 -10.41
C HIS A 204 -7.48 -2.57 -9.82
N PHE A 205 -6.80 -1.70 -9.09
CA PHE A 205 -5.67 -2.00 -8.22
C PHE A 205 -6.14 -2.38 -6.82
N PHE A 206 -5.69 -3.54 -6.34
CA PHE A 206 -5.92 -4.00 -4.98
C PHE A 206 -4.60 -3.96 -4.21
N GLU A 207 -4.53 -3.10 -3.21
CA GLU A 207 -3.44 -3.13 -2.26
C GLU A 207 -3.49 -4.42 -1.42
N PRO A 208 -2.35 -4.89 -0.89
CA PRO A 208 -2.34 -6.03 0.00
C PRO A 208 -3.13 -5.72 1.29
N THR A 209 -4.11 -6.56 1.60
CA THR A 209 -4.79 -6.53 2.92
C THR A 209 -3.92 -7.05 4.07
N THR A 210 -2.84 -7.76 3.74
CA THR A 210 -1.82 -8.24 4.70
C THR A 210 -0.45 -8.24 4.05
N ILE A 211 0.61 -8.18 4.86
CA ILE A 211 2.01 -8.28 4.41
C ILE A 211 2.38 -9.62 3.74
N TYR A 212 1.49 -10.62 3.80
CA TYR A 212 1.70 -11.94 3.21
C TYR A 212 1.15 -12.05 1.78
N ASN A 213 0.41 -11.06 1.32
CA ASN A 213 -0.16 -11.02 -0.02
C ASN A 213 0.68 -10.11 -0.93
N TYR A 214 0.68 -10.41 -2.23
CA TYR A 214 1.17 -9.48 -3.26
C TYR A 214 0.02 -8.54 -3.66
N PRO A 215 0.32 -7.29 -4.05
CA PRO A 215 -0.65 -6.43 -4.70
C PRO A 215 -1.17 -7.09 -5.98
N LYS A 216 -2.39 -6.75 -6.36
CA LYS A 216 -3.03 -7.28 -7.56
C LYS A 216 -3.58 -6.15 -8.41
N ILE A 217 -3.60 -6.36 -9.72
CA ILE A 217 -4.32 -5.53 -10.67
C ILE A 217 -5.29 -6.44 -11.41
N PHE A 218 -6.50 -5.98 -11.65
CA PHE A 218 -7.45 -6.61 -12.56
C PHE A 218 -7.69 -5.70 -13.74
N VAL A 219 -7.68 -6.26 -14.94
CA VAL A 219 -8.01 -5.56 -16.18
C VAL A 219 -9.11 -6.33 -16.87
N SER A 220 -10.28 -5.72 -16.99
CA SER A 220 -11.43 -6.29 -17.69
C SER A 220 -11.35 -5.95 -19.17
N ILE A 221 -11.55 -6.97 -20.01
CA ILE A 221 -11.57 -6.85 -21.47
C ILE A 221 -12.97 -7.07 -22.04
N ASN A 222 -14.00 -7.03 -21.20
CA ASN A 222 -15.40 -7.23 -21.57
C ASN A 222 -15.93 -6.30 -22.67
N HIS A 223 -15.31 -5.13 -22.88
CA HIS A 223 -15.66 -4.17 -23.94
C HIS A 223 -14.76 -4.30 -25.17
N PHE A 224 -13.79 -5.22 -25.18
CA PHE A 224 -12.79 -5.32 -26.25
C PHE A 224 -13.42 -5.57 -27.62
N ASP A 225 -14.44 -6.43 -27.71
CA ASP A 225 -15.12 -6.71 -28.98
C ASP A 225 -15.86 -5.48 -29.55
N VAL A 226 -16.39 -4.61 -28.68
CA VAL A 226 -17.02 -3.35 -29.09
C VAL A 226 -15.95 -2.39 -29.60
N LEU A 227 -14.86 -2.21 -28.85
CA LEU A 227 -13.72 -1.38 -29.26
C LEU A 227 -13.13 -1.84 -30.59
N LEU A 228 -13.02 -3.17 -30.79
CA LEU A 228 -12.51 -3.75 -32.02
C LEU A 228 -13.37 -3.40 -33.24
N GLN A 229 -14.70 -3.38 -33.07
CA GLN A 229 -15.64 -3.01 -34.14
C GLN A 229 -15.62 -1.51 -34.44
N GLU A 230 -15.47 -0.68 -33.40
CA GLU A 230 -15.57 0.78 -33.53
C GLU A 230 -14.26 1.44 -33.99
N LEU A 231 -13.13 0.93 -33.50
CA LEU A 231 -11.81 1.58 -33.65
C LEU A 231 -10.83 0.73 -34.47
N GLY A 232 -11.13 -0.54 -34.68
CA GLY A 232 -10.18 -1.50 -35.25
C GLY A 232 -9.17 -2.01 -34.22
N GLU A 233 -8.36 -2.97 -34.64
CA GLU A 233 -7.52 -3.78 -33.74
C GLU A 233 -6.47 -2.96 -33.00
N PHE A 234 -5.77 -2.07 -33.71
CA PHE A 234 -4.66 -1.27 -33.17
C PHE A 234 -5.12 -0.41 -31.99
N ASP A 235 -6.19 0.38 -32.19
CA ASP A 235 -6.72 1.30 -31.19
C ASP A 235 -7.48 0.55 -30.08
N ALA A 236 -8.13 -0.58 -30.38
CA ALA A 236 -8.81 -1.38 -29.38
C ALA A 236 -7.83 -1.96 -28.34
N VAL A 237 -6.68 -2.49 -28.80
CA VAL A 237 -5.63 -2.99 -27.90
C VAL A 237 -5.08 -1.84 -27.05
N LEU A 238 -4.79 -0.69 -27.67
CA LEU A 238 -4.27 0.47 -26.95
C LEU A 238 -5.21 0.94 -25.84
N ASN A 239 -6.52 0.95 -26.08
CA ASN A 239 -7.52 1.30 -25.07
C ASN A 239 -7.51 0.35 -23.86
N ILE A 240 -7.28 -0.95 -24.06
CA ILE A 240 -7.12 -1.89 -22.94
C ILE A 240 -5.81 -1.62 -22.18
N LEU A 241 -4.73 -1.30 -22.88
CA LEU A 241 -3.44 -0.97 -22.25
C LEU A 241 -3.52 0.33 -21.44
N ARG A 242 -4.34 1.31 -21.85
CA ARG A 242 -4.61 2.53 -21.07
C ARG A 242 -5.17 2.21 -19.69
N ILE A 243 -6.17 1.34 -19.62
CA ILE A 243 -6.74 0.86 -18.35
C ILE A 243 -5.64 0.24 -17.49
N PHE A 244 -4.79 -0.61 -18.08
CA PHE A 244 -3.69 -1.19 -17.33
C PHE A 244 -2.67 -0.14 -16.85
N ALA A 245 -2.36 0.88 -17.65
CA ALA A 245 -1.46 1.96 -17.28
C ALA A 245 -1.98 2.80 -16.11
N HIS A 246 -3.29 3.08 -16.08
CA HIS A 246 -3.96 3.74 -14.96
C HIS A 246 -3.73 2.97 -13.65
N GLU A 247 -3.98 1.66 -13.65
CA GLU A 247 -3.79 0.81 -12.46
C GLU A 247 -2.32 0.67 -12.04
N ILE A 248 -1.39 0.76 -13.00
CA ILE A 248 0.05 0.86 -12.70
C ILE A 248 0.35 2.17 -11.96
N GLY A 249 -0.32 3.27 -12.29
CA GLY A 249 -0.24 4.53 -11.55
C GLY A 249 -0.54 4.35 -10.06
N HIS A 250 -1.63 3.67 -9.70
CA HIS A 250 -1.94 3.34 -8.30
C HIS A 250 -0.89 2.45 -7.64
N TYR A 251 -0.36 1.44 -8.36
CA TYR A 251 0.73 0.62 -7.84
C TYR A 251 2.00 1.44 -7.54
N LEU A 252 2.36 2.37 -8.43
CA LEU A 252 3.52 3.24 -8.27
C LEU A 252 3.33 4.21 -7.11
N GLU A 253 2.13 4.79 -6.97
CA GLU A 253 1.76 5.59 -5.79
C GLU A 253 1.95 4.77 -4.51
N TYR A 254 1.36 3.58 -4.45
CA TYR A 254 1.40 2.72 -3.28
C TYR A 254 2.83 2.32 -2.89
N THR A 255 3.68 1.97 -3.87
CA THR A 255 5.06 1.54 -3.59
C THR A 255 6.02 2.70 -3.30
N SER A 256 5.64 3.95 -3.62
CA SER A 256 6.44 5.13 -3.29
C SER A 256 6.45 5.46 -1.79
N GLY A 257 5.50 4.93 -1.03
CA GLY A 257 5.23 5.28 0.36
C GLY A 257 4.31 6.50 0.54
N TYR A 258 3.96 7.19 -0.55
CA TYR A 258 2.94 8.24 -0.55
C TYR A 258 1.53 7.65 -0.33
N MET A 259 0.62 8.49 0.15
CA MET A 259 -0.79 8.16 0.33
C MET A 259 -1.63 9.42 0.08
N GLY A 260 -2.20 9.52 -1.12
CA GLY A 260 -3.23 10.51 -1.44
C GLY A 260 -4.57 10.19 -0.77
N ASP A 261 -5.47 11.17 -0.78
CA ASP A 261 -6.90 10.87 -0.71
C ASP A 261 -7.38 10.28 -2.05
N ASN A 262 -8.61 9.78 -2.09
CA ASN A 262 -9.12 9.11 -3.29
C ASN A 262 -9.03 10.02 -4.53
N GLU A 263 -9.42 11.30 -4.43
CA GLU A 263 -9.39 12.23 -5.58
C GLU A 263 -7.96 12.48 -6.08
N SER A 264 -7.02 12.71 -5.17
CA SER A 264 -5.61 12.90 -5.52
C SER A 264 -4.99 11.64 -6.12
N SER A 265 -5.34 10.46 -5.61
CA SER A 265 -4.86 9.18 -6.12
C SER A 265 -5.33 8.92 -7.56
N GLU A 266 -6.59 9.20 -7.89
CA GLU A 266 -7.12 9.11 -9.26
C GLU A 266 -6.39 10.09 -10.20
N ILE A 267 -6.20 11.34 -9.78
CA ILE A 267 -5.45 12.34 -10.57
C ILE A 267 -4.01 11.88 -10.82
N ILE A 268 -3.36 11.28 -9.83
CA ILE A 268 -2.01 10.72 -10.00
C ILE A 268 -2.03 9.57 -11.01
N ALA A 269 -3.01 8.67 -10.92
CA ALA A 269 -3.16 7.54 -11.84
C ALA A 269 -3.42 7.99 -13.28
N ASP A 270 -4.30 8.97 -13.50
CA ASP A 270 -4.57 9.58 -14.81
C ASP A 270 -3.31 10.20 -15.43
N ASN A 271 -2.53 10.95 -14.63
CA ASN A 271 -1.29 11.54 -15.11
C ASN A 271 -0.25 10.47 -15.50
N TYR A 272 -0.17 9.37 -14.75
CA TYR A 272 0.68 8.24 -15.11
C TYR A 272 0.19 7.55 -16.37
N GLU A 273 -1.11 7.30 -16.50
CA GLU A 273 -1.73 6.73 -17.70
C GLU A 273 -1.32 7.51 -18.94
N ASP A 274 -1.64 8.80 -18.98
CA ASP A 274 -1.40 9.65 -20.15
C ASP A 274 0.08 9.71 -20.51
N SER A 275 0.94 9.93 -19.51
CA SER A 275 2.39 9.99 -19.74
C SER A 275 2.97 8.67 -20.21
N LEU A 276 2.50 7.53 -19.66
CA LEU A 276 3.05 6.22 -19.99
C LEU A 276 2.60 5.74 -21.35
N ILE A 277 1.32 5.93 -21.66
CA ILE A 277 0.76 5.52 -22.93
C ILE A 277 1.35 6.33 -24.07
N GLN A 278 1.48 7.66 -23.91
CA GLN A 278 2.12 8.48 -24.93
C GLN A 278 3.56 8.03 -25.20
N LYS A 279 4.34 7.78 -24.13
CA LYS A 279 5.72 7.31 -24.27
C LYS A 279 5.80 5.93 -24.93
N PHE A 280 4.94 4.99 -24.53
CA PHE A 280 4.87 3.66 -25.13
C PHE A 280 4.52 3.72 -26.63
N ILE A 281 3.58 4.58 -27.00
CA ILE A 281 3.18 4.79 -28.40
C ILE A 281 4.37 5.26 -29.23
N ASP A 282 5.08 6.27 -28.74
CA ASP A 282 6.19 6.91 -29.44
C ASP A 282 7.43 5.99 -29.59
N GLU A 283 7.70 5.16 -28.58
CA GLU A 283 8.95 4.39 -28.51
C GLU A 283 8.82 2.94 -28.97
N VAL A 284 7.62 2.34 -28.86
CA VAL A 284 7.43 0.90 -29.05
C VAL A 284 6.29 0.61 -30.01
N TYR A 285 5.10 1.16 -29.75
CA TYR A 285 3.87 0.66 -30.36
C TYR A 285 3.77 1.03 -31.85
N TYR A 286 3.98 2.29 -32.24
CA TYR A 286 3.95 2.63 -33.68
C TYR A 286 5.08 1.97 -34.47
N VAL A 287 6.28 1.89 -33.88
CA VAL A 287 7.45 1.27 -34.51
C VAL A 287 7.21 -0.22 -34.83
N TYR A 288 6.35 -0.89 -34.09
CA TYR A 288 6.02 -2.30 -34.31
C TYR A 288 5.01 -2.52 -35.45
N TYR A 289 4.11 -1.56 -35.68
CA TYR A 289 3.03 -1.66 -36.66
C TYR A 289 3.30 -0.91 -37.99
N ASP A 290 4.41 -0.16 -38.08
CA ASP A 290 4.98 0.40 -39.31
C ASP A 290 5.82 -0.63 -40.11
#